data_AF-A0A6P1KSU6-F1
#
_entry.id   AF-A0A6P1KSU6-F1
#
_cell.length_a   1.000
_cell.length_b   1.000
_cell.length_c   1.000
_cell.angle_alpha   90.00
_cell.angle_beta   90.00
_cell.angle_gamma   90.00
#
_symmetry.space_group_name_H-M   'P 1'
#
loop_
_entity.id
_entity.type
_entity.pdbx_description
1 polymer ?
#
loop_
_entity_poly.entity_id
_entity_poly.type
_entity_poly.pdbx_seq_one_letter_code
_entity_poly.pdbx_strand_id
1 'polypeptide(L)'
;MSLFSNLLNLHSGTKPREDFFTEIVAYFLSLNNDILLGWLKHHSIISDDNYSSIKISTQQEHKRLERHTEDSRLDIVVELSDGLNSDVIFIESKVGSRDDRNALEKYADILSNFPNVRHRILIYITRDYDPKEEIKTPAFNLEPKVIFYQLRWHQFYACLQQHSTDILAQEILIFMRKNGMSHTNQFSSVDLLTMVNYNKTLNLMESTLGEEVQREFKLAFGGVINGAASRTQWKWSSRYIIYTRFSGNNFWCGLGYFNLNPDSSTEYPYLGICLEVSPGFVERPKIIESMQKVINDKPSIWTPENLTIVPAWSAIFYRKSLQEFLSEKDQLSAIKLFFQESIKELKTVQEQYFDFPWKGVSIEATTEGDKEEYQDTSLTSIA
;
A
#
# COMPACT_ATOMS: atom_id res chain seq x y z
N MET A 1 -14.18 4.14 -17.35
CA MET A 1 -14.28 3.83 -15.91
C MET A 1 -15.01 2.50 -15.76
N SER A 2 -14.70 1.67 -14.76
CA SER A 2 -15.30 0.33 -14.57
C SER A 2 -16.38 0.35 -13.49
N LEU A 3 -17.38 -0.51 -13.63
CA LEU A 3 -18.53 -0.63 -12.71
C LEU A 3 -18.04 -0.85 -11.27
N PHE A 4 -17.11 -1.77 -11.08
CA PHE A 4 -16.60 -2.10 -9.75
C PHE A 4 -15.82 -0.95 -9.09
N SER A 5 -15.11 -0.12 -9.87
CA SER A 5 -14.46 1.07 -9.32
C SER A 5 -15.51 2.09 -8.86
N ASN A 6 -16.60 2.25 -9.61
CA ASN A 6 -17.67 3.15 -9.24
C ASN A 6 -18.37 2.69 -7.96
N LEU A 7 -18.69 1.40 -7.85
CA LEU A 7 -19.31 0.82 -6.66
C LEU A 7 -18.42 0.94 -5.43
N LEU A 8 -17.13 0.61 -5.54
CA LEU A 8 -16.19 0.76 -4.41
C LEU A 8 -16.04 2.21 -3.96
N ASN A 9 -16.17 3.18 -4.87
CA ASN A 9 -16.10 4.60 -4.56
C ASN A 9 -17.35 5.15 -3.85
N LEU A 10 -18.46 4.39 -3.79
CA LEU A 10 -19.64 4.76 -3.01
C LEU A 10 -19.47 4.52 -1.50
N HIS A 11 -18.41 3.82 -1.07
CA HIS A 11 -18.09 3.67 0.35
C HIS A 11 -17.58 5.00 0.94
N SER A 12 -18.25 5.47 1.99
CA SER A 12 -17.98 6.74 2.68
C SER A 12 -16.83 6.70 3.68
N GLY A 13 -16.21 5.54 3.91
CA GLY A 13 -15.11 5.32 4.85
C GLY A 13 -13.88 4.64 4.21
N THR A 14 -13.11 3.90 5.01
CA THR A 14 -12.00 3.07 4.50
C THR A 14 -12.54 2.07 3.47
N LYS A 15 -12.06 2.16 2.23
CA LYS A 15 -12.52 1.28 1.14
C LYS A 15 -12.13 -0.17 1.46
N PRO A 16 -13.09 -1.10 1.66
CA PRO A 16 -12.80 -2.49 2.01
C PRO A 16 -12.42 -3.26 0.74
N ARG A 17 -11.29 -2.90 0.13
CA ARG A 17 -10.89 -3.37 -1.20
C ARG A 17 -10.79 -4.89 -1.30
N GLU A 18 -10.29 -5.53 -0.25
CA GLU A 18 -10.12 -6.98 -0.17
C GLU A 18 -11.47 -7.68 -0.08
N ASP A 19 -12.26 -7.40 0.96
CA ASP A 19 -13.61 -7.95 1.13
C ASP A 19 -14.48 -7.70 -0.12
N PHE A 20 -14.44 -6.48 -0.69
CA PHE A 20 -15.16 -6.15 -1.91
C PHE A 20 -14.76 -7.02 -3.10
N PHE A 21 -13.47 -7.27 -3.27
CA PHE A 21 -12.99 -8.13 -4.35
C PHE A 21 -13.33 -9.60 -4.12
N THR A 22 -13.21 -10.06 -2.86
CA THR A 22 -13.59 -11.40 -2.41
C THR A 22 -15.05 -11.71 -2.76
N GLU A 23 -15.98 -10.80 -2.44
CA GLU A 23 -17.41 -10.96 -2.76
C GLU A 23 -17.67 -11.06 -4.26
N ILE A 24 -17.03 -10.20 -5.06
CA ILE A 24 -17.18 -10.21 -6.51
C ILE A 24 -16.69 -11.52 -7.11
N VAL A 25 -15.51 -11.99 -6.70
CA VAL A 25 -14.91 -13.22 -7.22
C VAL A 25 -15.74 -14.44 -6.82
N ALA A 26 -16.17 -14.53 -5.56
CA ALA A 26 -17.01 -15.63 -5.09
C ALA A 26 -18.36 -15.68 -5.83
N TYR A 27 -19.02 -14.53 -6.01
CA TYR A 27 -20.26 -14.46 -6.77
C TYR A 27 -20.05 -14.88 -8.23
N PHE A 28 -19.01 -14.38 -8.90
CA PHE A 28 -18.68 -14.77 -10.27
C PHE A 28 -18.45 -16.27 -10.42
N LEU A 29 -17.68 -16.88 -9.50
CA LEU A 29 -17.40 -18.31 -9.52
C LEU A 29 -18.64 -19.15 -9.23
N SER A 30 -19.58 -18.64 -8.40
CA SER A 30 -20.85 -19.32 -8.12
C SER A 30 -21.77 -19.39 -9.34
N LEU A 31 -21.66 -18.42 -10.25
CA LEU A 31 -22.38 -18.42 -11.53
C LEU A 31 -21.65 -19.25 -12.60
N ASN A 32 -20.32 -19.32 -12.51
CA ASN A 32 -19.43 -19.93 -13.51
C ASN A 32 -18.60 -21.06 -12.89
N ASN A 33 -19.29 -22.10 -12.45
CA ASN A 33 -18.71 -23.27 -11.78
C ASN A 33 -17.66 -24.00 -12.63
N ASP A 34 -17.81 -24.00 -13.96
CA ASP A 34 -16.85 -24.56 -14.90
C ASP A 34 -15.50 -23.82 -14.87
N ILE A 35 -15.52 -22.50 -14.71
CA ILE A 35 -14.32 -21.68 -14.56
C ILE A 35 -13.63 -21.97 -13.23
N LEU A 36 -14.39 -22.09 -12.14
CA LEU A 36 -13.85 -22.51 -10.83
C LEU A 36 -13.15 -23.87 -10.94
N LEU A 37 -13.85 -24.88 -11.44
CA LEU A 37 -13.31 -26.23 -11.56
C LEU A 37 -12.10 -26.26 -12.51
N GLY A 38 -12.17 -25.55 -13.64
CA GLY A 38 -11.08 -25.43 -14.60
C GLY A 38 -9.84 -24.80 -13.97
N TRP A 39 -10.01 -23.74 -13.18
CA TRP A 39 -8.92 -23.09 -12.46
C TRP A 39 -8.29 -24.00 -11.39
N LEU A 40 -9.12 -24.66 -10.57
CA LEU A 40 -8.63 -25.60 -9.54
C LEU A 40 -7.88 -26.78 -10.17
N LYS A 41 -8.39 -27.35 -11.27
CA LYS A 41 -7.73 -28.43 -12.03
C LYS A 41 -6.43 -27.97 -12.68
N HIS A 42 -6.41 -26.78 -13.28
CA HIS A 42 -5.22 -26.21 -13.90
C HIS A 42 -4.04 -26.11 -12.91
N HIS A 43 -4.33 -25.83 -11.65
CA HIS A 43 -3.35 -25.79 -10.56
C HIS A 43 -3.16 -27.11 -9.81
N SER A 44 -3.76 -28.21 -10.30
CA SER A 44 -3.72 -29.55 -9.69
C SER A 44 -4.21 -29.58 -8.24
N ILE A 45 -5.13 -28.67 -7.89
CA ILE A 45 -5.70 -28.56 -6.54
C ILE A 45 -6.74 -29.66 -6.31
N ILE A 46 -7.51 -29.95 -7.35
CA ILE A 46 -8.47 -31.05 -7.41
C ILE A 46 -8.12 -31.97 -8.59
N SER A 47 -8.54 -33.23 -8.51
CA SER A 47 -8.45 -34.20 -9.60
C SER A 47 -9.55 -34.00 -10.64
N ASP A 48 -9.55 -34.84 -11.69
CA ASP A 48 -10.61 -34.88 -12.70
C ASP A 48 -11.94 -35.48 -12.22
N ASP A 49 -12.22 -35.37 -10.92
CA ASP A 49 -13.46 -35.83 -10.31
C ASP A 49 -14.65 -35.02 -10.85
N ASN A 50 -15.80 -35.69 -10.93
CA ASN A 50 -17.06 -35.10 -11.36
C ASN A 50 -17.87 -34.66 -10.14
N TYR A 51 -17.68 -33.42 -9.72
CA TYR A 51 -18.48 -32.83 -8.64
C TYR A 51 -19.89 -32.49 -9.15
N SER A 52 -20.91 -33.02 -8.47
CA SER A 52 -22.33 -32.83 -8.77
C SER A 52 -22.92 -31.62 -8.03
N SER A 53 -22.28 -31.19 -6.94
CA SER A 53 -22.69 -30.03 -6.15
C SER A 53 -21.50 -29.15 -5.80
N ILE A 54 -21.68 -27.85 -5.97
CA ILE A 54 -20.70 -26.81 -5.63
C ILE A 54 -21.43 -25.73 -4.84
N LYS A 55 -20.89 -25.39 -3.67
CA LYS A 55 -21.37 -24.29 -2.85
C LYS A 55 -20.21 -23.38 -2.50
N ILE A 56 -20.42 -22.08 -2.66
CA ILE A 56 -19.45 -21.04 -2.34
C ILE A 56 -20.08 -20.12 -1.31
N SER A 57 -19.39 -19.91 -0.19
CA SER A 57 -19.73 -18.91 0.82
C SER A 57 -18.55 -17.97 1.05
N THR A 58 -18.85 -16.77 1.53
CA THR A 58 -17.85 -15.75 1.86
C THR A 58 -17.98 -15.32 3.31
N GLN A 59 -16.90 -14.76 3.85
CA GLN A 59 -16.87 -14.10 5.16
C GLN A 59 -17.44 -14.96 6.30
N GLN A 60 -17.16 -16.26 6.25
CA GLN A 60 -17.74 -17.23 7.18
C GLN A 60 -17.02 -17.16 8.54
N GLU A 61 -17.78 -16.83 9.58
CA GLU A 61 -17.28 -16.76 10.95
C GLU A 61 -17.16 -18.15 11.58
N HIS A 62 -16.01 -18.42 12.19
CA HIS A 62 -15.72 -19.63 12.95
C HIS A 62 -15.25 -19.25 14.35
N LYS A 63 -15.85 -19.87 15.36
CA LYS A 63 -15.41 -19.72 16.74
C LYS A 63 -13.98 -20.19 16.90
N ARG A 64 -13.23 -19.49 17.75
CA ARG A 64 -11.87 -19.85 18.12
C ARG A 64 -11.81 -21.28 18.66
N LEU A 65 -10.80 -22.02 18.22
CA LEU A 65 -10.41 -23.27 18.86
C LEU A 65 -9.64 -22.95 20.15
N GLU A 66 -9.51 -23.91 21.06
CA GLU A 66 -8.92 -23.69 22.40
C GLU A 66 -7.51 -23.07 22.37
N ARG A 67 -6.72 -23.39 21.35
CA ARG A 67 -5.36 -22.86 21.14
C ARG A 67 -5.31 -21.48 20.46
N HIS A 68 -6.45 -20.91 20.09
CA HIS A 68 -6.54 -19.62 19.41
C HIS A 68 -7.11 -18.55 20.34
N THR A 69 -6.57 -17.35 20.26
CA THR A 69 -6.97 -16.23 21.12
C THR A 69 -8.26 -15.56 20.65
N GLU A 70 -8.54 -15.61 19.35
CA GLU A 70 -9.63 -14.89 18.67
C GLU A 70 -10.37 -15.79 17.67
N ASP A 71 -11.61 -15.41 17.37
CA ASP A 71 -12.42 -16.04 16.33
C ASP A 71 -11.80 -15.80 14.94
N SER A 72 -12.27 -16.55 13.95
CA SER A 72 -11.74 -16.53 12.58
C SER A 72 -12.84 -16.17 11.59
N ARG A 73 -12.50 -15.41 10.55
CA ARG A 73 -13.43 -15.05 9.46
C ARG A 73 -12.79 -15.44 8.14
N LEU A 74 -13.31 -16.51 7.54
CA LEU A 74 -12.78 -17.07 6.28
C LEU A 74 -13.27 -16.25 5.10
N ASP A 75 -12.36 -15.84 4.22
CA ASP A 75 -12.71 -15.01 3.05
C ASP A 75 -13.63 -15.74 2.07
N ILE A 76 -13.23 -16.92 1.58
CA ILE A 76 -14.05 -17.78 0.71
C ILE A 76 -13.96 -19.23 1.19
N VAL A 77 -15.11 -19.90 1.24
CA VAL A 77 -15.23 -21.34 1.47
C VAL A 77 -15.91 -21.96 0.27
N VAL A 78 -15.27 -22.98 -0.31
CA VAL A 78 -15.83 -23.79 -1.40
C VAL A 78 -16.03 -25.21 -0.90
N GLU A 79 -17.27 -25.68 -0.96
CA GLU A 79 -17.66 -27.07 -0.66
C GLU A 79 -18.00 -27.76 -1.99
N LEU A 80 -17.25 -28.81 -2.32
CA LEU A 80 -17.44 -29.63 -3.51
C LEU A 80 -17.93 -31.02 -3.09
N SER A 81 -18.91 -31.59 -3.78
CA SER A 81 -19.37 -32.95 -3.52
C SER A 81 -19.69 -33.72 -4.80
N ASP A 82 -19.36 -35.01 -4.80
CA ASP A 82 -19.77 -35.98 -5.82
C ASP A 82 -21.02 -36.78 -5.41
N GLY A 83 -21.58 -36.50 -4.22
CA GLY A 83 -22.71 -37.20 -3.60
C GLY A 83 -22.32 -38.28 -2.58
N LEU A 84 -21.07 -38.74 -2.60
CA LEU A 84 -20.52 -39.71 -1.62
C LEU A 84 -19.44 -39.09 -0.75
N ASN A 85 -18.60 -38.25 -1.36
CA ASN A 85 -17.48 -37.56 -0.76
C ASN A 85 -17.72 -36.05 -0.78
N SER A 86 -17.05 -35.36 0.13
CA SER A 86 -17.00 -33.90 0.15
C SER A 86 -15.55 -33.42 0.24
N ASP A 87 -15.21 -32.43 -0.56
CA ASP A 87 -13.94 -31.72 -0.49
C ASP A 87 -14.22 -30.28 -0.06
N VAL A 88 -13.41 -29.76 0.86
CA VAL A 88 -13.57 -28.41 1.40
C VAL A 88 -12.29 -27.62 1.15
N ILE A 89 -12.48 -26.44 0.53
CA ILE A 89 -11.41 -25.53 0.16
C ILE A 89 -11.65 -24.21 0.87
N PHE A 90 -10.70 -23.81 1.71
CA PHE A 90 -10.65 -22.44 2.23
C PHE A 90 -9.72 -21.62 1.36
N ILE A 91 -10.14 -20.42 0.98
CA ILE A 91 -9.32 -19.48 0.22
C ILE A 91 -9.18 -18.20 1.04
N GLU A 92 -7.96 -17.89 1.46
CA GLU A 92 -7.60 -16.62 2.08
C GLU A 92 -7.08 -15.66 1.01
N SER A 93 -7.70 -14.48 0.91
CA SER A 93 -7.53 -13.53 -0.18
C SER A 93 -6.81 -12.27 0.31
N LYS A 94 -5.68 -11.93 -0.33
CA LYS A 94 -4.94 -10.69 -0.07
C LYS A 94 -4.73 -9.90 -1.34
N VAL A 95 -5.10 -8.62 -1.33
CA VAL A 95 -4.92 -7.70 -2.46
C VAL A 95 -3.91 -6.60 -2.11
N GLY A 96 -3.84 -6.18 -0.84
CA GLY A 96 -2.96 -5.10 -0.42
C GLY A 96 -2.45 -5.19 1.02
N SER A 97 -3.05 -6.04 1.85
CA SER A 97 -2.50 -6.39 3.17
C SER A 97 -1.57 -7.61 3.06
N ARG A 98 -0.61 -7.71 3.97
CA ARG A 98 0.10 -8.97 4.20
C ARG A 98 -0.78 -9.86 5.06
N ASP A 99 -0.49 -11.16 5.11
CA ASP A 99 -1.12 -12.01 6.12
C ASP A 99 -0.74 -11.49 7.52
N ASP A 100 -1.74 -11.02 8.25
CA ASP A 100 -1.61 -10.51 9.60
C ASP A 100 -2.04 -11.64 10.55
N ARG A 101 -1.19 -12.02 11.51
CA ARG A 101 -1.60 -12.79 12.71
C ARG A 101 -1.99 -14.26 12.50
N ASN A 102 -1.10 -15.06 11.90
CA ASN A 102 -1.22 -16.53 11.88
C ASN A 102 -2.58 -17.02 11.35
N ALA A 103 -3.24 -16.26 10.47
CA ALA A 103 -4.57 -16.60 10.00
C ALA A 103 -4.57 -17.94 9.26
N LEU A 104 -3.54 -18.18 8.44
CA LEU A 104 -3.36 -19.44 7.73
C LEU A 104 -3.21 -20.64 8.67
N GLU A 105 -2.52 -20.51 9.81
CA GLU A 105 -2.43 -21.57 10.83
C GLU A 105 -3.80 -21.86 11.43
N LYS A 106 -4.53 -20.81 11.84
CA LYS A 106 -5.89 -20.94 12.38
C LYS A 106 -6.81 -21.65 11.38
N TYR A 107 -6.72 -21.32 10.09
CA TYR A 107 -7.58 -21.90 9.08
C TYR A 107 -7.22 -23.35 8.76
N ALA A 108 -5.93 -23.69 8.72
CA ALA A 108 -5.50 -25.08 8.61
C ALA A 108 -6.03 -25.90 9.79
N ASP A 109 -5.97 -25.35 11.00
CA ASP A 109 -6.46 -25.99 12.21
C ASP A 109 -7.99 -26.19 12.20
N ILE A 110 -8.74 -25.18 11.79
CA ILE A 110 -10.20 -25.28 11.63
C ILE A 110 -10.54 -26.35 10.57
N LEU A 111 -9.85 -26.32 9.43
CA LEU A 111 -10.10 -27.22 8.31
C LEU A 111 -9.75 -28.68 8.65
N SER A 112 -8.69 -28.91 9.44
CA SER A 112 -8.35 -30.23 10.00
C SER A 112 -9.51 -30.79 10.83
N ASN A 113 -10.20 -29.94 11.61
CA ASN A 113 -11.30 -30.34 12.47
C ASN A 113 -12.66 -30.47 11.75
N PHE A 114 -12.74 -30.19 10.44
CA PHE A 114 -13.98 -30.34 9.69
C PHE A 114 -14.37 -31.83 9.54
N PRO A 115 -15.57 -32.24 9.97
CA PRO A 115 -16.00 -33.63 9.91
C PRO A 115 -16.39 -34.03 8.48
N ASN A 116 -16.24 -35.32 8.16
CA ASN A 116 -16.73 -35.94 6.91
C ASN A 116 -16.18 -35.34 5.59
N VAL A 117 -15.02 -34.68 5.67
CA VAL A 117 -14.30 -34.16 4.50
C VAL A 117 -13.25 -35.17 4.03
N ARG A 118 -13.21 -35.44 2.72
CA ARG A 118 -12.20 -36.26 2.04
C ARG A 118 -10.93 -35.44 1.83
N HIS A 119 -10.99 -34.36 1.05
CA HIS A 119 -9.85 -33.46 0.86
C HIS A 119 -10.04 -32.12 1.58
N ARG A 120 -9.02 -31.75 2.37
CA ARG A 120 -8.94 -30.51 3.14
C ARG A 120 -7.88 -29.62 2.51
N ILE A 121 -8.31 -28.56 1.84
CA ILE A 121 -7.43 -27.72 1.03
C ILE A 121 -7.46 -26.28 1.57
N LEU A 122 -6.28 -25.72 1.81
CA LEU A 122 -6.11 -24.31 2.13
C LEU A 122 -5.37 -23.63 0.97
N ILE A 123 -6.00 -22.63 0.35
CA ILE A 123 -5.41 -21.79 -0.68
C ILE A 123 -5.13 -20.42 -0.08
N TYR A 124 -3.90 -19.97 -0.19
CA TYR A 124 -3.54 -18.57 0.04
C TYR A 124 -3.31 -17.90 -1.32
N ILE A 125 -4.08 -16.85 -1.63
CA ILE A 125 -3.93 -16.09 -2.88
C ILE A 125 -3.63 -14.61 -2.61
N THR A 126 -2.53 -14.13 -3.17
CA THR A 126 -2.03 -12.77 -2.93
C THR A 126 -1.73 -11.99 -4.21
N ARG A 127 -1.81 -10.65 -4.17
CA ARG A 127 -1.36 -9.79 -5.28
C ARG A 127 0.16 -9.84 -5.40
N ASP A 128 0.84 -9.65 -4.27
CA ASP A 128 2.28 -9.44 -4.22
C ASP A 128 3.03 -10.77 -4.04
N TYR A 129 4.35 -10.74 -4.18
CA TYR A 129 5.17 -11.90 -3.84
C TYR A 129 5.34 -11.99 -2.31
N ASP A 130 4.56 -12.87 -1.67
CA ASP A 130 4.57 -13.11 -0.22
C ASP A 130 4.65 -14.62 0.09
N PRO A 131 5.81 -15.27 -0.07
CA PRO A 131 5.97 -16.71 0.17
C PRO A 131 5.65 -17.09 1.62
N LYS A 132 4.85 -18.14 1.81
CA LYS A 132 4.45 -18.71 3.10
C LYS A 132 5.04 -20.11 3.24
N GLU A 133 6.35 -20.19 3.41
CA GLU A 133 7.02 -21.48 3.62
C GLU A 133 6.75 -22.01 5.04
N GLU A 134 6.54 -21.10 5.98
CA GLU A 134 6.28 -21.37 7.39
C GLU A 134 5.00 -22.19 7.64
N ILE A 135 3.97 -22.07 6.79
CA ILE A 135 2.69 -22.78 6.97
C ILE A 135 2.69 -24.20 6.38
N LYS A 136 3.58 -24.49 5.42
CA LYS A 136 3.58 -25.78 4.70
C LYS A 136 3.78 -26.96 5.66
N THR A 137 4.73 -26.83 6.58
CA THR A 137 5.07 -27.90 7.53
C THR A 137 3.98 -28.09 8.59
N PRO A 138 3.49 -27.05 9.29
CA PRO A 138 2.37 -27.17 10.23
C PRO A 138 1.12 -27.78 9.58
N ALA A 139 0.68 -27.29 8.42
CA ALA A 139 -0.52 -27.79 7.75
C ALA A 139 -0.39 -29.28 7.35
N PHE A 140 0.81 -29.69 6.93
CA PHE A 140 1.09 -31.08 6.56
C PHE A 140 1.10 -32.03 7.76
N ASN A 141 1.48 -31.54 8.95
CA ASN A 141 1.61 -32.34 10.17
C ASN A 141 0.29 -32.46 10.96
N LEU A 142 -0.77 -31.78 10.54
CA LEU A 142 -2.10 -31.94 11.13
C LEU A 142 -2.68 -33.31 10.79
N GLU A 143 -3.49 -33.84 11.70
CA GLU A 143 -4.26 -35.07 11.49
C GLU A 143 -5.73 -34.79 11.81
N PRO A 144 -6.65 -34.85 10.81
CA PRO A 144 -6.41 -35.13 9.39
C PRO A 144 -5.64 -34.04 8.63
N LYS A 145 -4.78 -34.47 7.70
CA LYS A 145 -3.89 -33.61 6.90
C LYS A 145 -4.62 -32.54 6.09
N VAL A 146 -4.02 -31.35 6.05
CA VAL A 146 -4.41 -30.23 5.18
C VAL A 146 -3.39 -30.03 4.06
N ILE A 147 -3.86 -29.87 2.83
CA ILE A 147 -3.02 -29.57 1.67
C ILE A 147 -3.01 -28.05 1.46
N PHE A 148 -1.82 -27.46 1.49
CA PHE A 148 -1.65 -26.03 1.30
C PHE A 148 -1.20 -25.69 -0.12
N TYR A 149 -1.89 -24.75 -0.75
CA TYR A 149 -1.50 -24.12 -2.01
C TYR A 149 -1.29 -22.64 -1.82
N GLN A 150 -0.22 -22.13 -2.40
CA GLN A 150 0.01 -20.70 -2.51
C GLN A 150 -0.07 -20.30 -3.98
N LEU A 151 -0.93 -19.33 -4.25
CA LEU A 151 -1.16 -18.76 -5.56
C LEU A 151 -1.04 -17.24 -5.52
N ARG A 152 -1.02 -16.64 -6.70
CA ARG A 152 -1.10 -15.20 -6.88
C ARG A 152 -2.21 -14.82 -7.82
N TRP A 153 -2.79 -13.65 -7.60
CA TRP A 153 -3.91 -13.16 -8.38
C TRP A 153 -3.63 -13.09 -9.89
N HIS A 154 -2.37 -12.90 -10.30
CA HIS A 154 -2.04 -12.91 -11.74
C HIS A 154 -2.26 -14.28 -12.41
N GLN A 155 -2.23 -15.37 -11.64
CA GLN A 155 -2.52 -16.72 -12.16
C GLN A 155 -4.02 -16.86 -12.43
N PHE A 156 -4.86 -16.41 -11.50
CA PHE A 156 -6.30 -16.31 -11.72
C PHE A 156 -6.63 -15.36 -12.87
N TYR A 157 -5.95 -14.21 -12.96
CA TYR A 157 -6.08 -13.26 -14.07
C TYR A 157 -5.83 -13.94 -15.42
N ALA A 158 -4.73 -14.69 -15.56
CA ALA A 158 -4.38 -15.38 -16.79
C ALA A 158 -5.40 -16.45 -17.18
N CYS A 159 -5.98 -17.16 -16.20
CA CYS A 159 -7.07 -18.10 -16.43
C CYS A 159 -8.33 -17.36 -16.93
N LEU A 160 -8.73 -16.28 -16.25
CA LEU A 160 -9.94 -15.52 -16.55
C LEU A 160 -9.89 -14.81 -17.91
N GLN A 161 -8.70 -14.47 -18.42
CA GLN A 161 -8.54 -13.88 -19.77
C GLN A 161 -9.13 -14.76 -20.88
N GLN A 162 -9.15 -16.08 -20.70
CA GLN A 162 -9.73 -17.03 -21.66
C GLN A 162 -11.26 -16.91 -21.75
N HIS A 163 -11.89 -16.27 -20.76
CA HIS A 163 -13.34 -16.08 -20.65
C HIS A 163 -13.73 -14.60 -20.78
N SER A 164 -12.91 -13.81 -21.49
CA SER A 164 -13.10 -12.37 -21.64
C SER A 164 -14.35 -11.94 -22.43
N THR A 165 -15.17 -12.86 -22.91
CA THR A 165 -16.49 -12.55 -23.50
C THR A 165 -17.58 -12.35 -22.45
N ASP A 166 -17.40 -12.87 -21.23
CA ASP A 166 -18.32 -12.64 -20.12
C ASP A 166 -18.14 -11.22 -19.54
N ILE A 167 -19.24 -10.48 -19.39
CA ILE A 167 -19.21 -9.07 -18.95
C ILE A 167 -18.68 -8.96 -17.52
N LEU A 168 -19.06 -9.87 -16.63
CA LEU A 168 -18.60 -9.87 -15.25
C LEU A 168 -17.10 -10.20 -15.18
N ALA A 169 -16.64 -11.18 -15.99
CA ALA A 169 -15.22 -11.48 -16.16
C ALA A 169 -14.44 -10.26 -16.66
N GLN A 170 -14.94 -9.52 -17.64
CA GLN A 170 -14.30 -8.28 -18.11
C GLN A 170 -14.16 -7.23 -17.00
N GLU A 171 -15.20 -7.01 -16.21
CA GLU A 171 -15.17 -6.07 -15.08
C GLU A 171 -14.16 -6.52 -14.01
N ILE A 172 -14.08 -7.83 -13.71
CA ILE A 172 -13.06 -8.40 -12.81
C ILE A 172 -11.66 -8.13 -13.38
N LEU A 173 -11.42 -8.44 -14.65
CA LEU A 173 -10.13 -8.20 -15.30
C LEU A 173 -9.72 -6.72 -15.27
N ILE A 174 -10.67 -5.78 -15.45
CA ILE A 174 -10.38 -4.34 -15.32
C ILE A 174 -10.02 -3.98 -13.88
N PHE A 175 -10.77 -4.48 -12.90
CA PHE A 175 -10.48 -4.25 -11.49
C PHE A 175 -9.11 -4.80 -11.09
N MET A 176 -8.77 -6.02 -11.53
CA MET A 176 -7.48 -6.65 -11.28
C MET A 176 -6.32 -5.83 -11.86
N ARG A 177 -6.43 -5.35 -13.10
CA ARG A 177 -5.40 -4.49 -13.72
C ARG A 177 -5.17 -3.21 -12.92
N LYS A 178 -6.23 -2.50 -12.57
CA LYS A 178 -6.16 -1.25 -11.81
C LYS A 178 -5.54 -1.43 -10.41
N ASN A 179 -5.71 -2.61 -9.82
CA ASN A 179 -5.19 -2.91 -8.49
C ASN A 179 -3.88 -3.71 -8.54
N GLY A 180 -3.21 -3.77 -9.70
CA GLY A 180 -1.90 -4.40 -9.84
C GLY A 180 -1.89 -5.93 -9.75
N MET A 181 -3.05 -6.57 -9.80
CA MET A 181 -3.21 -8.02 -9.73
C MET A 181 -2.94 -8.74 -11.06
N SER A 182 -2.75 -8.01 -12.16
CA SER A 182 -2.41 -8.57 -13.46
C SER A 182 -0.90 -8.71 -13.71
N HIS A 183 -0.04 -8.22 -12.81
CA HIS A 183 1.40 -8.24 -13.01
C HIS A 183 1.96 -9.66 -12.93
N THR A 184 2.77 -10.03 -13.92
CA THR A 184 3.42 -11.34 -13.97
C THR A 184 4.72 -11.34 -13.17
N ASN A 185 5.41 -12.49 -13.12
CA ASN A 185 6.78 -12.60 -12.60
C ASN A 185 7.87 -12.08 -13.57
N GLN A 186 7.49 -11.36 -14.62
CA GLN A 186 8.42 -10.92 -15.66
C GLN A 186 8.51 -9.41 -15.68
N PHE A 187 9.73 -8.91 -15.89
CA PHE A 187 9.93 -7.50 -16.16
C PHE A 187 9.32 -7.12 -17.51
N SER A 188 8.52 -6.07 -17.52
CA SER A 188 8.03 -5.42 -18.72
C SER A 188 9.10 -4.49 -19.31
N SER A 189 8.90 -4.05 -20.55
CA SER A 189 9.75 -3.01 -21.15
C SER A 189 9.71 -1.69 -20.37
N VAL A 190 8.60 -1.39 -19.70
CA VAL A 190 8.46 -0.20 -18.85
C VAL A 190 9.32 -0.35 -17.59
N ASP A 191 9.37 -1.54 -16.99
CA ASP A 191 10.22 -1.80 -15.83
C ASP A 191 11.69 -1.65 -16.19
N LEU A 192 12.11 -2.23 -17.33
CA LEU A 192 13.47 -2.08 -17.84
C LEU A 192 13.83 -0.62 -18.13
N LEU A 193 12.92 0.12 -18.78
CA LEU A 193 13.12 1.55 -19.04
C LEU A 193 13.25 2.35 -17.74
N THR A 194 12.45 2.01 -16.74
CA THR A 194 12.48 2.63 -15.40
C THR A 194 13.82 2.35 -14.71
N MET A 195 14.28 1.11 -14.71
CA MET A 195 15.58 0.72 -14.13
C MET A 195 16.74 1.48 -14.76
N VAL A 196 16.76 1.59 -16.09
CA VAL A 196 17.85 2.26 -16.82
C VAL A 196 17.84 3.78 -16.63
N ASN A 197 16.65 4.39 -16.52
CA ASN A 197 16.52 5.85 -16.35
C ASN A 197 16.47 6.31 -14.89
N TYR A 198 16.35 5.40 -13.93
CA TYR A 198 16.16 5.74 -12.51
C TYR A 198 17.19 6.75 -12.01
N ASN A 199 18.49 6.46 -12.18
CA ASN A 199 19.56 7.35 -11.71
C ASN A 199 19.55 8.70 -12.44
N LYS A 200 19.23 8.72 -13.75
CA LYS A 200 19.14 9.97 -14.52
C LYS A 200 18.02 10.87 -13.97
N THR A 201 16.85 10.29 -13.72
CA THR A 201 15.69 11.01 -13.16
C THR A 201 15.98 11.47 -11.73
N LEU A 202 16.55 10.61 -10.90
CA LEU A 202 16.95 10.95 -9.54
C LEU A 202 17.95 12.11 -9.53
N ASN A 203 18.99 12.06 -10.36
CA ASN A 203 20.00 13.12 -10.46
C ASN A 203 19.38 14.46 -10.88
N LEU A 204 18.37 14.45 -11.76
CA LEU A 204 17.65 15.66 -12.15
C LEU A 204 16.86 16.26 -10.98
N MET A 205 16.14 15.42 -10.21
CA MET A 205 15.43 15.85 -8.99
C MET A 205 16.38 16.33 -7.90
N GLU A 206 17.54 15.71 -7.73
CA GLU A 206 18.58 16.18 -6.81
C GLU A 206 19.16 17.52 -7.27
N SER A 207 19.33 17.69 -8.58
CA SER A 207 19.86 18.94 -9.14
C SER A 207 18.91 20.12 -8.94
N THR A 208 17.58 19.93 -9.00
CA THR A 208 16.60 20.99 -8.68
C THR A 208 16.59 21.35 -7.20
N LEU A 209 16.93 20.41 -6.33
CA LEU A 209 17.15 20.61 -4.89
C LEU A 209 18.63 20.87 -4.55
N GLY A 210 19.41 21.43 -5.48
CA GLY A 210 20.84 21.65 -5.32
C GLY A 210 21.22 22.66 -4.22
N GLU A 211 22.52 22.94 -4.11
CA GLU A 211 23.11 23.74 -3.02
C GLU A 211 22.44 25.10 -2.79
N GLU A 212 22.07 25.80 -3.87
CA GLU A 212 21.42 27.11 -3.80
C GLU A 212 20.07 27.04 -3.07
N VAL A 213 19.21 26.10 -3.46
CA VAL A 213 17.88 25.89 -2.87
C VAL A 213 18.01 25.40 -1.42
N GLN A 214 18.94 24.48 -1.16
CA GLN A 214 19.20 24.00 0.20
C GLN A 214 19.70 25.12 1.11
N ARG A 215 20.57 26.01 0.62
CA ARG A 215 21.03 27.16 1.38
C ARG A 215 19.89 28.10 1.73
N GLU A 216 19.01 28.43 0.78
CA GLU A 216 17.83 29.26 1.06
C GLU A 216 16.88 28.59 2.07
N PHE A 217 16.63 27.30 1.91
CA PHE A 217 15.81 26.53 2.85
C PHE A 217 16.41 26.54 4.27
N LYS A 218 17.72 26.33 4.38
CA LYS A 218 18.45 26.39 5.65
C LYS A 218 18.39 27.77 6.29
N LEU A 219 18.56 28.83 5.51
CA LEU A 219 18.47 30.21 6.01
C LEU A 219 17.06 30.53 6.51
N ALA A 220 16.02 30.04 5.84
CA ALA A 220 14.64 30.29 6.24
C ALA A 220 14.22 29.50 7.50
N PHE A 221 14.65 28.23 7.60
CA PHE A 221 14.08 27.25 8.54
C PHE A 221 15.10 26.53 9.43
N GLY A 222 16.39 26.87 9.36
CA GLY A 222 17.47 26.46 10.27
C GLY A 222 18.21 25.16 9.90
N GLY A 223 17.51 24.15 9.36
CA GLY A 223 18.07 22.83 9.07
C GLY A 223 17.71 22.32 7.67
N VAL A 224 18.49 21.37 7.15
CA VAL A 224 18.23 20.66 5.89
C VAL A 224 18.58 19.19 6.07
N ILE A 225 17.58 18.32 6.04
CA ILE A 225 17.71 16.87 5.92
C ILE A 225 17.53 16.52 4.44
N ASN A 226 18.49 15.78 3.87
CA ASN A 226 18.52 15.42 2.45
C ASN A 226 19.09 14.01 2.23
N GLY A 227 19.33 13.64 0.96
CA GLY A 227 20.08 12.45 0.58
C GLY A 227 19.36 11.14 0.94
N ALA A 228 19.98 10.32 1.80
CA ALA A 228 19.42 9.02 2.19
C ALA A 228 18.03 9.14 2.82
N ALA A 229 17.79 10.19 3.60
CA ALA A 229 16.49 10.46 4.19
C ALA A 229 15.43 10.80 3.13
N SER A 230 15.76 11.56 2.10
CA SER A 230 14.88 11.87 0.96
C SER A 230 14.50 10.61 0.17
N ARG A 231 15.44 9.67 -0.01
CA ARG A 231 15.17 8.38 -0.66
C ARG A 231 14.25 7.48 0.20
N THR A 232 14.42 7.50 1.51
CA THR A 232 13.50 6.82 2.45
C THR A 232 12.09 7.39 2.33
N GLN A 233 11.94 8.71 2.21
CA GLN A 233 10.64 9.35 1.97
C GLN A 233 10.03 8.94 0.62
N TRP A 234 10.84 8.75 -0.43
CA TRP A 234 10.30 8.31 -1.72
C TRP A 234 9.74 6.89 -1.60
N LYS A 235 10.51 5.97 -1.00
CA LYS A 235 10.11 4.57 -0.84
C LYS A 235 8.81 4.41 -0.05
N TRP A 236 8.66 5.14 1.06
CA TRP A 236 7.58 4.89 2.04
C TRP A 236 6.46 5.92 2.05
N SER A 237 6.66 7.08 1.42
CA SER A 237 5.71 8.20 1.47
C SER A 237 5.49 8.84 0.11
N SER A 238 5.93 8.19 -0.99
CA SER A 238 5.74 8.64 -2.37
C SER A 238 6.16 10.10 -2.60
N ARG A 239 7.23 10.55 -1.93
CA ARG A 239 7.75 11.93 -2.04
C ARG A 239 9.27 12.00 -1.96
N TYR A 240 9.89 12.84 -2.76
CA TYR A 240 11.32 13.10 -2.73
C TYR A 240 11.57 14.56 -2.33
N ILE A 241 11.92 14.76 -1.06
CA ILE A 241 11.96 16.10 -0.45
C ILE A 241 13.24 16.32 0.37
N ILE A 242 13.70 17.56 0.43
CA ILE A 242 14.49 18.04 1.57
C ILE A 242 13.54 18.53 2.65
N TYR A 243 13.89 18.39 3.92
CA TYR A 243 12.99 18.80 5.00
C TYR A 243 13.73 19.21 6.28
N THR A 244 13.02 19.87 7.18
CA THR A 244 13.50 20.17 8.53
C THR A 244 12.41 19.92 9.55
N ARG A 245 12.84 19.64 10.78
CA ARG A 245 11.96 19.38 11.92
C ARG A 245 11.99 20.57 12.86
N PHE A 246 10.81 21.04 13.25
CA PHE A 246 10.63 22.13 14.20
C PHE A 246 10.35 21.64 15.61
N SER A 247 9.70 20.48 15.75
CA SER A 247 9.46 19.83 17.05
C SER A 247 9.44 18.32 16.91
N GLY A 248 10.62 17.71 17.05
CA GLY A 248 10.80 16.27 16.89
C GLY A 248 10.19 15.74 15.58
N ASN A 249 9.47 14.62 15.66
CA ASN A 249 8.71 14.08 14.52
C ASN A 249 7.29 14.63 14.43
N ASN A 250 6.93 15.68 15.18
CA ASN A 250 5.54 16.09 15.33
C ASN A 250 5.17 17.33 14.52
N PHE A 251 6.16 18.14 14.15
CA PHE A 251 5.94 19.35 13.36
C PHE A 251 7.17 19.63 12.49
N TRP A 252 6.97 19.71 11.18
CA TRP A 252 8.05 19.78 10.20
C TRP A 252 7.59 20.44 8.89
N CYS A 253 8.53 20.90 8.08
CA CYS A 253 8.26 21.35 6.71
C CYS A 253 9.20 20.66 5.72
N GLY A 254 8.74 20.46 4.48
CA GLY A 254 9.56 19.88 3.44
C GLY A 254 9.26 20.43 2.06
N LEU A 255 10.30 20.44 1.24
CA LEU A 255 10.34 21.01 -0.10
C LEU A 255 10.79 19.94 -1.10
N GLY A 256 10.08 19.81 -2.21
CA GLY A 256 10.48 18.90 -3.28
C GLY A 256 9.28 18.35 -4.04
N TYR A 257 9.34 17.05 -4.34
CA TYR A 257 8.39 16.33 -5.17
C TYR A 257 7.44 15.50 -4.31
N PHE A 258 6.15 15.58 -4.57
CA PHE A 258 5.08 14.87 -3.87
C PHE A 258 4.25 14.08 -4.87
N ASN A 259 3.62 12.99 -4.41
CA ASN A 259 2.81 12.10 -5.24
C ASN A 259 3.59 11.49 -6.41
N LEU A 260 4.80 10.98 -6.15
CA LEU A 260 5.69 10.37 -7.15
C LEU A 260 5.20 9.00 -7.66
N ASN A 261 4.26 8.36 -6.97
CA ASN A 261 3.66 7.08 -7.34
C ASN A 261 2.13 7.23 -7.41
N PRO A 262 1.59 7.99 -8.39
CA PRO A 262 0.15 8.21 -8.47
C PRO A 262 -0.59 6.91 -8.83
N ASP A 263 -1.82 6.77 -8.35
CA ASP A 263 -2.70 5.64 -8.69
C ASP A 263 -3.11 5.63 -10.18
N SER A 264 -2.97 6.78 -10.87
CA SER A 264 -3.27 6.95 -12.29
C SER A 264 -2.04 7.39 -13.08
N SER A 265 -1.83 6.79 -14.26
CA SER A 265 -0.78 7.19 -15.20
C SER A 265 -1.01 8.55 -15.87
N THR A 266 -2.16 9.18 -15.64
CA THR A 266 -2.48 10.52 -16.16
C THR A 266 -2.21 11.64 -15.16
N GLU A 267 -1.91 11.29 -13.91
CA GLU A 267 -1.62 12.26 -12.87
C GLU A 267 -0.13 12.64 -12.88
N TYR A 268 0.13 13.93 -12.70
CA TYR A 268 1.49 14.45 -12.59
C TYR A 268 1.85 14.63 -11.12
N PRO A 269 3.11 14.36 -10.72
CA PRO A 269 3.61 14.72 -9.39
C PRO A 269 3.47 16.22 -9.14
N TYR A 270 3.39 16.60 -7.87
CA TYR A 270 3.41 18.00 -7.47
C TYR A 270 4.82 18.40 -7.02
N LEU A 271 5.18 19.65 -7.28
CA LEU A 271 6.38 20.28 -6.75
C LEU A 271 5.95 21.38 -5.79
N GLY A 272 6.68 21.58 -4.70
CA GLY A 272 6.43 22.71 -3.82
C GLY A 272 6.93 22.48 -2.40
N ILE A 273 6.31 23.17 -1.46
CA ILE A 273 6.61 23.08 -0.03
C ILE A 273 5.36 22.72 0.77
N CYS A 274 5.54 21.93 1.83
CA CYS A 274 4.50 21.56 2.77
C CYS A 274 4.89 21.95 4.20
N LEU A 275 3.87 22.18 5.03
CA LEU A 275 3.98 22.28 6.48
C LEU A 275 3.03 21.24 7.07
N GLU A 276 3.53 20.32 7.90
CA GLU A 276 2.75 19.18 8.42
C GLU A 276 2.86 19.05 9.93
N VAL A 277 1.75 18.64 10.57
CA VAL A 277 1.66 18.39 12.01
C VAL A 277 1.03 17.02 12.33
N SER A 278 1.60 16.33 13.30
CA SER A 278 1.15 15.00 13.71
C SER A 278 -0.14 15.07 14.54
N PRO A 279 -0.99 14.03 14.48
CA PRO A 279 -2.24 13.98 15.25
C PRO A 279 -2.03 14.03 16.77
N GLY A 280 -0.91 13.50 17.25
CA GLY A 280 -0.57 13.42 18.69
C GLY A 280 0.18 14.63 19.24
N PHE A 281 0.40 15.67 18.45
CA PHE A 281 1.18 16.82 18.92
C PHE A 281 0.35 17.72 19.84
N VAL A 282 0.90 18.08 21.00
CA VAL A 282 0.19 18.89 22.01
C VAL A 282 -0.21 20.28 21.48
N GLU A 283 0.62 20.87 20.62
CA GLU A 283 0.36 22.19 20.01
C GLU A 283 -0.42 22.09 18.68
N ARG A 284 -0.89 20.89 18.29
CA ARG A 284 -1.67 20.70 17.05
C ARG A 284 -2.83 21.69 16.93
N PRO A 285 -3.67 21.94 17.95
CA PRO A 285 -4.81 22.85 17.80
C PRO A 285 -4.39 24.27 17.35
N LYS A 286 -3.30 24.81 17.91
CA LYS A 286 -2.79 26.14 17.54
C LYS A 286 -2.26 26.15 16.10
N ILE A 287 -1.54 25.10 15.71
CA ILE A 287 -1.01 24.97 14.35
C ILE A 287 -2.14 24.87 13.32
N ILE A 288 -3.18 24.08 13.61
CA ILE A 288 -4.35 23.95 12.73
C ILE A 288 -5.10 25.28 12.61
N GLU A 289 -5.24 26.02 13.70
CA GLU A 289 -5.86 27.35 13.66
C GLU A 289 -5.08 28.30 12.74
N SER A 290 -3.75 28.34 12.85
CA SER A 290 -2.89 29.13 11.95
C SER A 290 -2.98 28.66 10.50
N MET A 291 -2.93 27.34 10.25
CA MET A 291 -3.11 26.77 8.91
C MET A 291 -4.47 27.18 8.32
N GLN A 292 -5.54 27.14 9.11
CA GLN A 292 -6.87 27.51 8.65
C GLN A 292 -6.95 29.01 8.27
N LYS A 293 -6.27 29.88 9.03
CA LYS A 293 -6.16 31.31 8.67
C LYS A 293 -5.46 31.50 7.32
N VAL A 294 -4.35 30.79 7.08
CA VAL A 294 -3.64 30.83 5.78
C VAL A 294 -4.56 30.42 4.63
N ILE A 295 -5.31 29.32 4.81
CA ILE A 295 -6.23 28.81 3.78
C ILE A 295 -7.38 29.77 3.53
N ASN A 296 -7.92 30.41 4.57
CA ASN A 296 -9.01 31.38 4.43
C ASN A 296 -8.55 32.66 3.72
N ASP A 297 -7.31 33.11 3.98
CA ASP A 297 -6.76 34.34 3.39
C ASP A 297 -6.23 34.12 1.97
N LYS A 298 -5.67 32.94 1.68
CA LYS A 298 -5.03 32.60 0.39
C LYS A 298 -5.55 31.28 -0.22
N PRO A 299 -6.87 31.12 -0.42
CA PRO A 299 -7.49 29.83 -0.79
C PRO A 299 -7.13 29.33 -2.20
N SER A 300 -6.72 30.22 -3.11
CA SER A 300 -6.32 29.86 -4.48
C SER A 300 -4.86 29.42 -4.61
N ILE A 301 -4.07 29.59 -3.54
CA ILE A 301 -2.62 29.41 -3.55
C ILE A 301 -2.23 28.25 -2.64
N TRP A 302 -2.82 28.19 -1.45
CA TRP A 302 -2.54 27.15 -0.46
C TRP A 302 -3.62 26.07 -0.49
N THR A 303 -3.20 24.81 -0.55
CA THR A 303 -4.11 23.65 -0.52
C THR A 303 -4.09 23.00 0.86
N PRO A 304 -5.25 22.80 1.52
CA PRO A 304 -5.32 22.08 2.79
C PRO A 304 -5.34 20.57 2.59
N GLU A 305 -4.84 19.83 3.57
CA GLU A 305 -5.01 18.38 3.67
C GLU A 305 -5.33 17.98 5.11
N ASN A 306 -6.45 17.25 5.27
CA ASN A 306 -6.86 16.61 6.54
C ASN A 306 -6.88 17.53 7.77
N LEU A 307 -7.16 18.84 7.62
CA LEU A 307 -7.15 19.77 8.76
C LEU A 307 -8.18 19.41 9.84
N THR A 308 -9.30 18.79 9.45
CA THR A 308 -10.43 18.41 10.32
C THR A 308 -10.52 16.90 10.62
N ILE A 309 -9.65 16.08 10.02
CA ILE A 309 -9.73 14.62 10.14
C ILE A 309 -8.75 14.12 11.20
N VAL A 310 -9.27 13.44 12.23
CA VAL A 310 -8.48 12.81 13.30
C VAL A 310 -8.68 11.30 13.22
N PRO A 311 -7.62 10.47 13.34
CA PRO A 311 -6.24 10.80 13.74
C PRO A 311 -5.28 11.00 12.56
N ALA A 312 -5.70 11.66 11.48
CA ALA A 312 -4.81 11.90 10.34
C ALA A 312 -3.76 12.99 10.64
N TRP A 313 -2.63 12.91 9.95
CA TRP A 313 -1.72 14.03 9.81
C TRP A 313 -2.41 15.17 9.07
N SER A 314 -2.10 16.40 9.45
CA SER A 314 -2.69 17.59 8.84
C SER A 314 -1.62 18.45 8.21
N ALA A 315 -1.93 19.02 7.04
CA ALA A 315 -0.95 19.75 6.25
C ALA A 315 -1.56 20.91 5.46
N ILE A 316 -0.70 21.86 5.10
CA ILE A 316 -0.96 22.84 4.04
C ILE A 316 0.18 22.79 3.01
N PHE A 317 -0.16 22.98 1.75
CA PHE A 317 0.78 22.93 0.63
C PHE A 317 0.74 24.19 -0.21
N TYR A 318 1.92 24.69 -0.56
CA TYR A 318 2.13 25.63 -1.64
C TYR A 318 2.82 24.86 -2.76
N ARG A 319 2.07 24.51 -3.81
CA ARG A 319 2.54 23.56 -4.83
C ARG A 319 1.93 23.79 -6.21
N LYS A 320 2.65 23.36 -7.23
CA LYS A 320 2.24 23.33 -8.65
C LYS A 320 2.38 21.92 -9.21
N SER A 321 1.62 21.60 -10.25
CA SER A 321 1.77 20.33 -10.95
C SER A 321 3.07 20.33 -11.76
N LEU A 322 3.78 19.21 -11.83
CA LEU A 322 4.95 19.05 -12.72
C LEU A 322 4.59 19.35 -14.18
N GLN A 323 3.32 19.13 -14.54
CA GLN A 323 2.79 19.45 -15.87
C GLN A 323 3.03 20.91 -16.26
N GLU A 324 2.94 21.85 -15.32
CA GLU A 324 3.11 23.28 -15.56
C GLU A 324 4.54 23.65 -15.99
N PHE A 325 5.52 22.80 -15.67
CA PHE A 325 6.91 23.01 -16.03
C PHE A 325 7.30 22.31 -17.34
N LEU A 326 6.43 21.47 -17.92
CA LEU A 326 6.81 20.65 -19.08
C LEU A 326 7.08 21.46 -20.34
N SER A 327 6.44 22.62 -20.49
CA SER A 327 6.67 23.54 -21.61
C SER A 327 7.91 24.42 -21.45
N GLU A 328 8.55 24.42 -20.28
CA GLU A 328 9.72 25.25 -20.02
C GLU A 328 10.93 24.75 -20.80
N LYS A 329 11.62 25.67 -21.48
CA LYS A 329 12.84 25.36 -22.24
C LYS A 329 13.96 24.85 -21.33
N ASP A 330 14.04 25.40 -20.11
CA ASP A 330 14.95 24.97 -19.07
C ASP A 330 14.15 24.66 -17.79
N GLN A 331 13.64 23.42 -17.74
CA GLN A 331 12.84 22.92 -16.63
C GLN A 331 13.61 22.92 -15.30
N LEU A 332 14.92 22.64 -15.34
CA LEU A 332 15.77 22.62 -14.14
C LEU A 332 15.78 23.98 -13.46
N SER A 333 16.04 25.03 -14.24
CA SER A 333 16.06 26.41 -13.73
C SER A 333 14.67 26.88 -13.30
N ALA A 334 13.62 26.58 -14.07
CA ALA A 334 12.25 26.96 -13.72
C ALA A 334 11.78 26.33 -12.40
N ILE A 335 12.08 25.05 -12.17
CA ILE A 335 11.75 24.36 -10.92
C ILE A 335 12.53 24.94 -9.74
N LYS A 336 13.83 25.23 -9.90
CA LYS A 336 14.64 25.87 -8.84
C LYS A 336 14.06 27.21 -8.42
N LEU A 337 13.70 28.06 -9.38
CA LEU A 337 13.08 29.35 -9.11
C LEU A 337 11.76 29.19 -8.34
N PHE A 338 10.93 28.24 -8.74
CA PHE A 338 9.69 27.96 -8.04
C PHE A 338 9.92 27.42 -6.61
N PHE A 339 10.95 26.62 -6.39
CA PHE A 339 11.32 26.20 -5.04
C PHE A 339 11.79 27.36 -4.16
N GLN A 340 12.57 28.29 -4.70
CA GLN A 340 12.98 29.51 -3.99
C GLN A 340 11.77 30.41 -3.66
N GLU A 341 10.84 30.55 -4.60
CA GLU A 341 9.54 31.22 -4.39
C GLU A 341 8.76 30.55 -3.25
N SER A 342 8.64 29.22 -3.28
CA SER A 342 7.93 28.44 -2.27
C SER A 342 8.52 28.63 -0.86
N ILE A 343 9.85 28.66 -0.75
CA ILE A 343 10.55 28.92 0.53
C ILE A 343 10.19 30.31 1.06
N LYS A 344 10.25 31.33 0.20
CA LYS A 344 9.92 32.73 0.58
C LYS A 344 8.48 32.86 1.02
N GLU A 345 7.55 32.24 0.29
CA GLU A 345 6.13 32.28 0.63
C GLU A 345 5.83 31.59 1.96
N LEU A 346 6.41 30.40 2.22
CA LEU A 346 6.25 29.76 3.53
C LEU A 346 6.88 30.60 4.66
N LYS A 347 8.00 31.30 4.38
CA LYS A 347 8.62 32.20 5.35
C LYS A 347 7.70 33.40 5.67
N THR A 348 7.08 33.99 4.67
CA THR A 348 6.07 35.05 4.87
C THR A 348 4.87 34.52 5.68
N VAL A 349 4.40 33.31 5.36
CA VAL A 349 3.31 32.68 6.11
C VAL A 349 3.70 32.44 7.57
N GLN A 350 4.93 31.97 7.83
CA GLN A 350 5.44 31.82 9.18
C GLN A 350 5.32 33.12 9.97
N GLU A 351 5.86 34.21 9.44
CA GLU A 351 5.96 35.50 10.12
C GLU A 351 4.60 36.15 10.37
N GLN A 352 3.63 35.91 9.48
CA GLN A 352 2.28 36.51 9.57
C GLN A 352 1.29 35.70 10.42
N TYR A 353 1.36 34.37 10.37
CA TYR A 353 0.30 33.51 10.90
C TYR A 353 0.72 32.63 12.07
N PHE A 354 2.03 32.46 12.32
CA PHE A 354 2.55 31.56 13.34
C PHE A 354 3.31 32.34 14.41
N ASP A 355 2.63 32.62 15.53
CA ASP A 355 3.19 33.33 16.68
C ASP A 355 3.95 32.40 17.63
N PHE A 356 4.88 31.61 17.09
CA PHE A 356 5.84 30.85 17.89
C PHE A 356 7.13 30.56 17.08
N PRO A 357 8.30 30.56 17.74
CA PRO A 357 9.57 30.39 17.03
C PRO A 357 9.71 28.98 16.47
N TRP A 358 9.88 28.86 15.15
CA TRP A 358 10.28 27.60 14.52
C TRP A 358 11.78 27.41 14.77
N LYS A 359 12.16 26.66 15.80
CA LYS A 359 13.55 26.25 15.96
C LYS A 359 13.80 25.03 15.10
N GLY A 360 14.31 25.23 13.88
CA GLY A 360 14.88 24.12 13.11
C GLY A 360 15.99 23.45 13.91
N VAL A 361 15.97 22.12 13.99
CA VAL A 361 17.08 21.39 14.62
C VAL A 361 18.31 21.52 13.73
N SER A 362 19.35 22.20 14.23
CA SER A 362 20.67 22.23 13.59
C SER A 362 21.23 20.81 13.55
N ILE A 363 21.46 20.27 12.36
CA ILE A 363 22.15 18.99 12.20
C ILE A 363 23.63 19.34 12.04
N GLU A 364 24.37 19.30 13.15
CA GLU A 364 25.82 19.17 13.06
C GLU A 364 26.12 17.80 12.44
N ALA A 365 26.99 17.79 11.43
CA ALA A 365 27.33 16.58 10.70
C ALA A 365 28.00 15.56 11.65
N THR A 366 27.24 14.56 12.10
CA THR A 366 27.81 13.33 12.63
C THR A 366 28.24 12.45 11.46
N THR A 367 29.44 12.74 10.95
CA THR A 367 30.24 11.76 10.20
C THR A 367 31.05 10.93 11.20
N GLU A 368 30.91 9.60 11.04
CA GLU A 368 31.74 8.48 11.53
C GLU A 368 31.49 7.88 12.94
N GLY A 369 31.33 6.54 12.93
CA GLY A 369 31.38 5.60 14.08
C GLY A 369 30.16 5.68 15.00
N ASP A 370 29.41 4.64 15.32
CA ASP A 370 29.77 3.26 15.63
C ASP A 370 28.54 2.37 15.38
N LYS A 371 28.72 1.35 14.54
CA LYS A 371 28.72 -0.08 14.90
C LYS A 371 27.42 -0.61 15.48
N GLU A 372 26.89 -1.56 14.71
CA GLU A 372 26.04 -2.66 15.13
C GLU A 372 26.33 -3.10 16.58
N GLU A 373 25.32 -3.03 17.43
CA GLU A 373 25.16 -3.96 18.55
C GLU A 373 23.77 -4.58 18.40
N TYR A 374 23.66 -5.52 17.45
CA TYR A 374 22.66 -6.59 17.57
C TYR A 374 23.12 -7.45 18.74
N GLN A 375 22.49 -7.26 19.91
CA GLN A 375 22.56 -8.26 20.97
C GLN A 375 21.76 -9.48 20.51
N ASP A 376 22.50 -10.41 19.94
CA ASP A 376 22.14 -11.82 19.79
C ASP A 376 22.10 -12.44 21.20
N THR A 377 20.91 -12.64 21.75
CA THR A 377 20.69 -13.53 22.89
C THR A 377 19.84 -14.70 22.46
N SER A 378 20.43 -15.60 21.67
CA SER A 378 19.99 -16.99 21.59
C SER A 378 21.14 -17.91 21.18
N LEU A 379 21.82 -18.53 22.15
CA LEU A 379 22.00 -19.99 22.25
C LEU A 379 23.19 -20.38 23.15
N THR A 380 23.04 -21.57 23.76
CA THR A 380 23.95 -22.33 24.63
C THR A 380 23.90 -21.91 26.11
N SER A 381 23.45 -22.77 27.03
CA SER A 381 23.97 -24.13 27.22
C SER A 381 22.91 -25.19 27.49
N ILE A 382 23.04 -26.29 26.75
CA ILE A 382 22.74 -27.64 27.20
C ILE A 382 23.72 -27.98 28.34
N ALA A 383 23.17 -28.39 29.48
CA ALA A 383 23.70 -29.39 30.41
C ALA A 383 22.51 -29.94 31.21
#